data_AF-A0A1B8YJP0-F1
#
_entry.id   AF-A0A1B8YJP0-F1
#
_cell.length_a   1.000
_cell.length_b   1.000
_cell.length_c   1.000
_cell.angle_alpha   90.00
_cell.angle_beta   90.00
_cell.angle_gamma   90.00
#
_symmetry.space_group_name_H-M   'P 1'
#
loop_
_entity.id
_entity.type
_entity.pdbx_description
1 polymer ?
#
loop_
_entity_poly.entity_id
_entity_poly.type
_entity_poly.pdbx_seq_one_letter_code
_entity_poly.pdbx_strand_id
1 'polypeptide(L)'
;MEKEYNLQNSEVNLENTNIKSKGPSTDDLKSRFKEGSIPLQADYADLINIADIGRKATGQAPQQNGPGAGLKLDDNGTLNLKMGTIANNGFSPLMLQDDILSVDLGSGLINKDNGISVGQGNGIVVNKDDIAVKVDNGINVDGKGVSVKAGNGISVGEKGVEVKAKDKGSISVDSDGIAVKCWDGGGIVVTDNTGLYLKLEGGNSSNAWSGVSGLSLSTKGVKVKAGNGIKVDDKGVSIDPNKVLPRGMIVMFSGSSIPEGWALCDGKNDTPNLIDRFILGGDFSGVKGQSNTKVSGPKDGKSFSFDSDEATLNINGRTNERSLSIGQIPNHNHLSGIIIDTEIMAQHSYYKIDSNKRAVASSNNTNNRYLYYSTGMTTSKGVVNGNSPETHNHDIDVKNTGKHSHSNKITVPYYILAFIMKL
;
A
#
# COMPACT_ATOMS: atom_id res chain seq x y z
N MET A 1 -111.20 -24.66 -87.40
CA MET A 1 -110.36 -23.44 -87.34
C MET A 1 -109.64 -23.51 -86.02
N GLU A 2 -108.36 -23.91 -86.03
CA GLU A 2 -107.20 -22.99 -86.01
C GLU A 2 -107.25 -22.09 -84.76
N LYS A 3 -106.23 -21.98 -83.90
CA LYS A 3 -104.77 -22.04 -84.07
C LYS A 3 -104.14 -22.13 -82.65
N GLU A 4 -103.11 -22.95 -82.41
CA GLU A 4 -101.66 -22.58 -82.32
C GLU A 4 -101.32 -21.61 -81.17
N TYR A 5 -100.20 -21.65 -80.43
CA TYR A 5 -99.02 -22.50 -80.28
C TYR A 5 -98.40 -22.16 -78.89
N ASN A 6 -97.90 -23.19 -78.21
CA ASN A 6 -96.71 -23.32 -77.35
C ASN A 6 -96.01 -22.08 -76.72
N LEU A 7 -95.60 -22.19 -75.43
CA LEU A 7 -94.33 -21.64 -74.91
C LEU A 7 -93.93 -22.23 -73.52
N GLN A 8 -92.75 -22.89 -73.52
CA GLN A 8 -91.67 -23.04 -72.53
C GLN A 8 -91.91 -23.03 -71.00
N ASN A 9 -91.60 -24.19 -70.41
CA ASN A 9 -90.60 -24.50 -69.38
C ASN A 9 -90.13 -23.45 -68.34
N SER A 10 -90.13 -23.92 -67.08
CA SER A 10 -89.12 -23.77 -66.01
C SER A 10 -89.46 -22.88 -64.80
N GLU A 11 -89.10 -23.45 -63.64
CA GLU A 11 -88.85 -22.83 -62.33
C GLU A 11 -90.05 -22.46 -61.47
N VAL A 12 -90.42 -23.40 -60.60
CA VAL A 12 -91.24 -23.14 -59.42
C VAL A 12 -90.32 -22.83 -58.25
N ASN A 13 -90.29 -21.56 -57.89
CA ASN A 13 -89.77 -21.03 -56.64
C ASN A 13 -90.87 -21.19 -55.57
N LEU A 14 -90.62 -22.04 -54.57
CA LEU A 14 -91.56 -22.33 -53.47
C LEU A 14 -90.99 -21.74 -52.17
N GLU A 15 -91.28 -20.46 -51.93
CA GLU A 15 -91.24 -19.91 -50.59
C GLU A 15 -92.62 -19.38 -50.19
N ASN A 16 -93.03 -19.75 -48.98
CA ASN A 16 -94.16 -19.23 -48.22
C ASN A 16 -95.54 -19.37 -48.86
N THR A 17 -95.98 -20.61 -48.99
CA THR A 17 -97.41 -20.92 -48.96
C THR A 17 -97.77 -21.56 -47.63
N ASN A 18 -98.61 -20.84 -46.89
CA ASN A 18 -99.51 -21.37 -45.88
C ASN A 18 -100.01 -22.75 -46.35
N ILE A 19 -99.50 -23.85 -45.76
CA ILE A 19 -99.81 -25.21 -46.20
C ILE A 19 -101.26 -25.49 -45.81
N LYS A 20 -102.19 -25.02 -46.65
CA LYS A 20 -103.53 -25.58 -46.67
C LYS A 20 -103.38 -27.03 -47.08
N SER A 21 -103.80 -27.94 -46.19
CA SER A 21 -104.01 -29.35 -46.49
C SER A 21 -104.66 -29.49 -47.86
N LYS A 22 -103.88 -29.86 -48.88
CA LYS A 22 -104.35 -29.98 -50.26
C LYS A 22 -104.89 -31.39 -50.55
N GLY A 23 -105.33 -32.08 -49.50
CA GLY A 23 -106.00 -33.37 -49.54
C GLY A 23 -107.06 -33.49 -48.44
N PRO A 24 -107.99 -34.46 -48.57
CA PRO A 24 -108.98 -34.79 -47.54
C PRO A 24 -108.30 -35.11 -46.18
N SER A 25 -109.02 -34.88 -45.07
CA SER A 25 -108.49 -35.21 -43.74
C SER A 25 -108.18 -36.72 -43.62
N THR A 26 -107.35 -37.11 -42.65
CA THR A 26 -107.06 -38.53 -42.42
C THR A 26 -108.33 -39.34 -42.16
N ASP A 27 -109.30 -38.76 -41.45
CA ASP A 27 -110.58 -39.42 -41.16
C ASP A 27 -111.50 -39.50 -42.39
N ASP A 28 -111.49 -38.48 -43.27
CA ASP A 28 -112.19 -38.54 -44.55
C ASP A 28 -111.63 -39.66 -45.43
N LEU A 29 -110.30 -39.79 -45.55
CA LEU A 29 -109.67 -40.88 -46.29
C LEU A 29 -110.04 -42.24 -45.69
N LYS A 30 -109.91 -42.41 -44.36
CA LYS A 30 -110.33 -43.66 -43.70
C LYS A 30 -111.79 -44.01 -43.99
N SER A 31 -112.68 -43.02 -44.06
CA SER A 31 -114.10 -43.26 -44.37
C SER A 31 -114.35 -43.72 -45.81
N ARG A 32 -113.51 -43.28 -46.76
CA ARG A 32 -113.58 -43.67 -48.19
C ARG A 32 -112.96 -45.04 -48.46
N PHE A 33 -112.05 -45.49 -47.59
CA PHE A 33 -111.38 -46.79 -47.63
C PHE A 33 -111.98 -47.84 -46.67
N LYS A 34 -113.18 -47.60 -46.11
CA LYS A 34 -113.84 -48.57 -45.21
C LYS A 34 -114.43 -49.76 -45.97
N GLU A 35 -114.67 -50.85 -45.24
CA GLU A 35 -115.31 -52.06 -45.77
C GLU A 35 -116.65 -51.75 -46.47
N GLY A 36 -116.85 -52.32 -47.65
CA GLY A 36 -118.03 -52.08 -48.49
C GLY A 36 -118.02 -50.77 -49.30
N SER A 37 -116.99 -49.92 -49.17
CA SER A 37 -116.80 -48.74 -50.02
C SER A 37 -115.87 -49.06 -51.20
N ILE A 38 -116.10 -48.42 -52.35
CA ILE A 38 -115.23 -48.53 -53.54
C ILE A 38 -114.46 -47.21 -53.66
N PRO A 39 -113.16 -47.17 -53.29
CA PRO A 39 -112.36 -45.96 -53.41
C PRO A 39 -112.15 -45.55 -54.88
N LEU A 40 -112.15 -44.25 -55.16
CA LEU A 40 -111.93 -43.71 -56.50
C LEU A 40 -110.43 -43.53 -56.80
N GLN A 41 -110.07 -43.42 -58.08
CA GLN A 41 -108.70 -43.13 -58.51
C GLN A 41 -108.12 -41.88 -57.81
N ALA A 42 -108.94 -40.85 -57.59
CA ALA A 42 -108.55 -39.66 -56.85
C ALA A 42 -108.22 -39.95 -55.37
N ASP A 43 -108.96 -40.86 -54.72
CA ASP A 43 -108.71 -41.25 -53.33
C ASP A 43 -107.38 -41.99 -53.17
N TYR A 44 -107.01 -42.83 -54.15
CA TYR A 44 -105.69 -43.46 -54.20
C TYR A 44 -104.57 -42.46 -54.45
N ALA A 45 -104.77 -41.50 -55.35
CA ALA A 45 -103.80 -40.44 -55.61
C ALA A 45 -103.58 -39.58 -54.36
N ASP A 46 -104.65 -39.20 -53.66
CA ASP A 46 -104.59 -38.43 -52.41
C ASP A 46 -103.86 -39.19 -51.30
N LEU A 47 -104.14 -40.49 -51.14
CA LEU A 47 -103.44 -41.35 -50.17
C LEU A 47 -101.94 -41.46 -50.48
N ILE A 48 -101.57 -41.69 -51.75
CA ILE A 48 -100.18 -41.77 -52.19
C ILE A 48 -99.47 -40.44 -51.96
N ASN A 49 -100.12 -39.32 -52.31
CA ASN A 49 -99.56 -37.99 -52.10
C ASN A 49 -99.35 -37.69 -50.61
N ILE A 50 -100.31 -38.00 -49.75
CA ILE A 50 -100.18 -37.80 -48.29
C ILE A 50 -99.09 -38.70 -47.69
N ALA A 51 -99.01 -39.97 -48.11
CA ALA A 51 -97.95 -40.87 -47.68
C ALA A 51 -96.56 -40.41 -48.16
N ASP A 52 -96.46 -39.93 -49.40
CA ASP A 52 -95.23 -39.38 -49.97
C ASP A 52 -94.82 -38.08 -49.26
N ILE A 53 -95.78 -37.21 -48.92
CA ILE A 53 -95.56 -36.02 -48.11
C ILE A 53 -95.07 -36.39 -46.70
N GLY A 54 -95.69 -37.34 -46.01
CA GLY A 54 -95.27 -37.76 -44.65
C GLY A 54 -93.86 -38.36 -44.63
N ARG A 55 -93.55 -39.21 -45.61
CA ARG A 55 -92.21 -39.78 -45.80
C ARG A 55 -91.18 -38.67 -46.08
N LYS A 56 -91.48 -37.74 -46.98
CA LYS A 56 -90.59 -36.60 -47.30
C LYS A 56 -90.44 -35.63 -46.14
N ALA A 57 -91.49 -35.37 -45.37
CA ALA A 57 -91.48 -34.49 -44.20
C ALA A 57 -90.53 -34.98 -43.11
N THR A 58 -90.31 -36.29 -43.03
CA THR A 58 -89.31 -36.91 -42.15
C THR A 58 -87.97 -37.20 -42.86
N GLY A 59 -87.76 -36.66 -44.07
CA GLY A 59 -86.51 -36.79 -44.81
C GLY A 59 -86.19 -38.21 -45.29
N GLN A 60 -87.21 -39.07 -45.46
CA GLN A 60 -87.02 -40.46 -45.85
C GLN A 60 -87.06 -40.62 -47.38
N ALA A 61 -86.21 -41.48 -47.96
CA ALA A 61 -86.32 -42.00 -49.33
C ALA A 61 -87.29 -43.21 -49.40
N PRO A 62 -87.79 -43.63 -50.59
CA PRO A 62 -88.62 -44.83 -50.68
C PRO A 62 -87.88 -46.04 -50.10
N GLN A 63 -88.55 -46.83 -49.26
CA GLN A 63 -87.98 -47.99 -48.53
C GLN A 63 -86.91 -47.65 -47.46
N GLN A 64 -86.68 -46.37 -47.15
CA GLN A 64 -85.79 -46.00 -46.04
C GLN A 64 -86.47 -46.22 -44.69
N ASN A 65 -85.76 -46.85 -43.76
CA ASN A 65 -86.24 -47.08 -42.40
C ASN A 65 -85.83 -45.92 -41.48
N GLY A 66 -86.73 -44.96 -41.30
CA GLY A 66 -86.52 -43.81 -40.43
C GLY A 66 -85.80 -42.63 -41.11
N PRO A 67 -85.76 -41.46 -40.46
CA PRO A 67 -85.13 -40.26 -41.01
C PRO A 67 -83.62 -40.45 -41.26
N GLY A 68 -82.99 -39.53 -41.99
CA GLY A 68 -81.54 -39.58 -42.27
C GLY A 68 -80.68 -39.58 -41.00
N ALA A 69 -79.42 -40.00 -41.11
CA ALA A 69 -78.55 -40.34 -39.96
C ALA A 69 -78.36 -39.26 -38.87
N GLY A 70 -78.57 -37.98 -39.20
CA GLY A 70 -78.48 -36.85 -38.26
C GLY A 70 -79.79 -36.51 -37.52
N LEU A 71 -80.88 -37.18 -37.86
CA LEU A 71 -82.22 -36.98 -37.27
C LEU A 71 -82.73 -38.29 -36.68
N LYS A 72 -83.73 -38.22 -35.81
CA LYS A 72 -84.45 -39.36 -35.24
C LYS A 72 -85.92 -39.00 -35.05
N LEU A 73 -86.80 -40.00 -35.09
CA LEU A 73 -88.15 -39.86 -34.53
C LEU A 73 -88.06 -40.27 -33.06
N ASP A 74 -88.64 -39.47 -32.17
CA ASP A 74 -88.82 -39.88 -30.78
C ASP A 74 -90.00 -40.86 -30.63
N ASP A 75 -90.23 -41.34 -29.41
CA ASP A 75 -91.29 -42.32 -29.12
C ASP A 75 -92.70 -41.76 -29.40
N ASN A 76 -92.85 -40.45 -29.48
CA ASN A 76 -94.10 -39.76 -29.82
C ASN A 76 -94.23 -39.50 -31.33
N GLY A 77 -93.26 -39.92 -32.15
CA GLY A 77 -93.26 -39.72 -33.59
C GLY A 77 -92.86 -38.31 -34.03
N THR A 78 -92.23 -37.51 -33.16
CA THR A 78 -91.75 -36.16 -33.50
C THR A 78 -90.33 -36.24 -34.06
N LEU A 79 -90.09 -35.52 -35.14
CA LEU A 79 -88.77 -35.44 -35.77
C LEU A 79 -87.84 -34.53 -34.96
N ASN A 80 -86.73 -35.10 -34.50
CA ASN A 80 -85.73 -34.45 -33.66
C ASN A 80 -84.32 -34.62 -34.25
N LEU A 81 -83.39 -33.75 -33.86
CA LEU A 81 -81.97 -34.01 -34.11
C LEU A 81 -81.48 -35.20 -33.29
N LYS A 82 -80.61 -36.00 -33.89
CA LYS A 82 -79.97 -37.14 -33.22
C LYS A 82 -78.83 -36.65 -32.31
N MET A 83 -79.21 -36.16 -31.12
CA MET A 83 -78.27 -35.69 -30.10
C MET A 83 -77.74 -36.84 -29.23
N GLY A 84 -76.51 -36.67 -28.71
CA GLY A 84 -75.87 -37.60 -27.76
C GLY A 84 -74.49 -37.11 -27.30
N THR A 85 -73.91 -37.80 -26.33
CA THR A 85 -72.54 -37.54 -25.86
C THR A 85 -71.53 -38.21 -26.78
N ILE A 86 -70.42 -37.53 -27.08
CA ILE A 86 -69.30 -38.08 -27.86
C ILE A 86 -68.13 -38.30 -26.89
N ALA A 87 -67.54 -39.50 -26.89
CA ALA A 87 -66.40 -39.82 -26.00
C ALA A 87 -65.03 -39.36 -26.54
N ASN A 88 -65.02 -38.68 -27.68
CA ASN A 88 -63.82 -38.20 -28.36
C ASN A 88 -63.61 -36.71 -28.08
N ASN A 89 -62.49 -36.38 -27.43
CA ASN A 89 -62.15 -35.02 -27.00
C ASN A 89 -61.80 -34.05 -28.15
N GLY A 90 -61.75 -34.53 -29.40
CA GLY A 90 -61.59 -33.68 -30.59
C GLY A 90 -62.90 -33.09 -31.10
N PHE A 91 -64.06 -33.46 -30.54
CA PHE A 91 -65.37 -33.02 -31.00
C PHE A 91 -66.29 -32.68 -29.82
N SER A 92 -66.96 -31.54 -29.90
CA SER A 92 -68.05 -31.18 -28.99
C SER A 92 -69.39 -31.44 -29.66
N PRO A 93 -70.35 -32.14 -29.01
CA PRO A 93 -71.67 -32.32 -29.56
C PRO A 93 -72.44 -30.99 -29.57
N LEU A 94 -73.39 -30.87 -30.50
CA LEU A 94 -74.50 -29.93 -30.32
C LEU A 94 -75.41 -30.47 -29.20
N MET A 95 -75.77 -29.61 -28.25
CA MET A 95 -76.58 -29.95 -27.09
C MET A 95 -77.91 -29.21 -27.17
N LEU A 96 -78.99 -29.85 -26.73
CA LEU A 96 -80.25 -29.16 -26.52
C LEU A 96 -80.29 -28.68 -25.07
N GLN A 97 -80.34 -27.37 -24.86
CA GLN A 97 -80.42 -26.75 -23.55
C GLN A 97 -81.59 -25.77 -23.56
N ASP A 98 -82.59 -26.00 -22.69
CA ASP A 98 -83.80 -25.16 -22.61
C ASP A 98 -84.48 -24.94 -23.99
N ASP A 99 -84.64 -26.03 -24.74
CA ASP A 99 -85.16 -26.06 -26.13
C ASP A 99 -84.32 -25.32 -27.19
N ILE A 100 -83.11 -24.88 -26.84
CA ILE A 100 -82.18 -24.20 -27.75
C ILE A 100 -81.04 -25.14 -28.16
N LEU A 101 -80.81 -25.23 -29.47
CA LEU A 101 -79.66 -25.90 -30.04
C LEU A 101 -78.37 -25.12 -29.73
N SER A 102 -77.53 -25.68 -28.86
CA SER A 102 -76.38 -25.03 -28.23
C SER A 102 -75.08 -25.82 -28.42
N VAL A 103 -73.94 -25.20 -28.13
CA VAL A 103 -72.62 -25.84 -28.06
C VAL A 103 -72.11 -25.75 -26.63
N ASP A 104 -71.55 -26.84 -26.08
CA ASP A 104 -70.85 -26.79 -24.79
C ASP A 104 -69.52 -26.04 -24.95
N LEU A 105 -69.33 -24.99 -24.15
CA LEU A 105 -68.17 -24.12 -24.22
C LEU A 105 -66.96 -24.67 -23.44
N GLY A 106 -67.16 -25.59 -22.50
CA GLY A 106 -66.08 -26.08 -21.64
C GLY A 106 -65.32 -24.96 -20.92
N SER A 107 -64.01 -25.15 -20.71
CA SER A 107 -63.13 -24.16 -20.07
C SER A 107 -62.40 -23.30 -21.09
N GLY A 108 -62.38 -21.98 -20.86
CA GLY A 108 -61.62 -21.03 -21.68
C GLY A 108 -62.41 -20.43 -22.85
N LEU A 109 -63.63 -20.90 -23.14
CA LEU A 109 -64.58 -20.23 -24.02
C LEU A 109 -65.74 -19.65 -23.21
N ILE A 110 -66.35 -18.57 -23.71
CA ILE A 110 -67.47 -17.86 -23.10
C ILE A 110 -68.50 -17.49 -24.17
N ASN A 111 -69.77 -17.45 -23.78
CA ASN A 111 -70.84 -16.95 -24.63
C ASN A 111 -70.91 -15.43 -24.51
N LYS A 112 -70.94 -14.71 -25.64
CA LYS A 112 -71.25 -13.27 -25.70
C LYS A 112 -72.44 -13.06 -26.63
N ASP A 113 -73.00 -11.85 -26.64
CA ASP A 113 -74.17 -11.49 -27.45
C ASP A 113 -74.04 -11.82 -28.96
N ASN A 114 -72.81 -11.99 -29.47
CA ASN A 114 -72.52 -12.33 -30.87
C ASN A 114 -71.85 -13.71 -31.06
N GLY A 115 -71.95 -14.62 -30.08
CA GLY A 115 -71.50 -16.01 -30.19
C GLY A 115 -70.33 -16.38 -29.27
N ILE A 116 -69.64 -17.46 -29.64
CA ILE A 116 -68.56 -18.06 -28.84
C ILE A 116 -67.29 -17.22 -28.92
N SER A 117 -66.72 -16.88 -27.78
CA SER A 117 -65.49 -16.09 -27.65
C SER A 117 -64.51 -16.77 -26.71
N VAL A 118 -63.22 -16.44 -26.78
CA VAL A 118 -62.23 -16.89 -25.79
C VAL A 118 -62.37 -16.07 -24.51
N GLY A 119 -62.33 -16.73 -23.36
CA GLY A 119 -62.28 -16.09 -22.05
C GLY A 119 -60.94 -15.39 -21.86
N GLN A 120 -60.94 -14.06 -21.84
CA GLN A 120 -59.73 -13.28 -21.60
C GLN A 120 -59.27 -13.45 -20.13
N GLY A 121 -58.13 -14.10 -19.93
CA GLY A 121 -57.41 -14.10 -18.66
C GLY A 121 -56.50 -12.88 -18.54
N ASN A 122 -55.43 -12.99 -17.73
CA ASN A 122 -54.46 -11.89 -17.56
C ASN A 122 -53.40 -11.82 -18.68
N GLY A 123 -53.21 -12.89 -19.46
CA GLY A 123 -52.11 -13.00 -20.43
C GLY A 123 -52.48 -12.69 -21.88
N ILE A 124 -53.77 -12.59 -22.21
CA ILE A 124 -54.25 -12.36 -23.57
C ILE A 124 -55.28 -11.23 -23.62
N VAL A 125 -55.43 -10.64 -24.80
CA VAL A 125 -56.50 -9.71 -25.16
C VAL A 125 -57.25 -10.33 -26.32
N VAL A 126 -58.57 -10.44 -26.19
CA VAL A 126 -59.46 -10.95 -27.24
C VAL A 126 -60.12 -9.76 -27.91
N ASN A 127 -59.70 -9.43 -29.13
CA ASN A 127 -60.23 -8.33 -29.91
C ASN A 127 -61.35 -8.82 -30.84
N LYS A 128 -61.90 -7.91 -31.66
CA LYS A 128 -62.92 -8.24 -32.64
C LYS A 128 -62.41 -9.20 -33.72
N ASP A 129 -61.18 -8.98 -34.19
CA ASP A 129 -60.64 -9.66 -35.37
C ASP A 129 -59.50 -10.64 -35.03
N ASP A 130 -58.91 -10.56 -33.83
CA ASP A 130 -57.78 -11.40 -33.41
C ASP A 130 -57.69 -11.63 -31.88
N ILE A 131 -56.76 -12.50 -31.47
CA ILE A 131 -56.36 -12.71 -30.08
C ILE A 131 -54.87 -12.36 -29.98
N ALA A 132 -54.53 -11.41 -29.11
CA ALA A 132 -53.17 -10.93 -28.89
C ALA A 132 -52.67 -11.27 -27.49
N VAL A 133 -51.34 -11.24 -27.30
CA VAL A 133 -50.73 -11.33 -25.96
C VAL A 133 -50.87 -9.98 -25.26
N LYS A 134 -51.33 -10.01 -24.01
CA LYS A 134 -51.35 -8.83 -23.16
C LYS A 134 -49.95 -8.59 -22.61
N VAL A 135 -49.26 -7.58 -23.14
CA VAL A 135 -47.88 -7.25 -22.75
C VAL A 135 -47.83 -6.29 -21.56
N ASP A 136 -46.82 -6.48 -20.72
CA ASP A 136 -46.36 -5.52 -19.72
C ASP A 136 -44.88 -5.18 -20.01
N ASN A 137 -44.23 -4.41 -19.14
CA ASN A 137 -42.84 -4.03 -19.23
C ASN A 137 -41.92 -5.25 -19.40
N GLY A 138 -40.96 -5.13 -20.33
CA GLY A 138 -39.94 -6.17 -20.56
C GLY A 138 -40.25 -7.13 -21.70
N ILE A 139 -41.47 -7.13 -22.25
CA ILE A 139 -41.85 -7.91 -23.44
C ILE A 139 -42.27 -6.97 -24.57
N ASN A 140 -41.91 -7.32 -25.80
CA ASN A 140 -42.33 -6.66 -27.03
C ASN A 140 -43.13 -7.65 -27.88
N VAL A 141 -44.28 -7.23 -28.39
CA VAL A 141 -45.12 -8.02 -29.31
C VAL A 141 -45.37 -7.19 -30.55
N ASP A 142 -44.93 -7.70 -31.70
CA ASP A 142 -45.08 -7.06 -33.00
C ASP A 142 -45.33 -8.08 -34.13
N GLY A 143 -45.27 -7.65 -35.39
CA GLY A 143 -45.50 -8.51 -36.55
C GLY A 143 -44.51 -9.67 -36.71
N LYS A 144 -43.43 -9.72 -35.90
CA LYS A 144 -42.46 -10.82 -35.84
C LYS A 144 -42.73 -11.78 -34.69
N GLY A 145 -43.70 -11.49 -33.82
CA GLY A 145 -44.09 -12.33 -32.67
C GLY A 145 -43.75 -11.70 -31.32
N VAL A 146 -43.49 -12.56 -30.33
CA VAL A 146 -43.23 -12.17 -28.93
C VAL A 146 -41.73 -12.24 -28.65
N SER A 147 -41.15 -11.17 -28.09
CA SER A 147 -39.72 -11.07 -27.77
C SER A 147 -39.48 -10.32 -26.46
N VAL A 148 -38.28 -10.46 -25.88
CA VAL A 148 -37.86 -9.62 -24.76
C VAL A 148 -37.59 -8.20 -25.27
N LYS A 149 -38.05 -7.20 -24.53
CA LYS A 149 -37.77 -5.79 -24.81
C LYS A 149 -36.31 -5.48 -24.44
N ALA A 150 -35.50 -5.15 -25.44
CA ALA A 150 -34.11 -4.73 -25.22
C ALA A 150 -34.02 -3.44 -24.37
N GLY A 151 -32.92 -3.30 -23.64
CA GLY A 151 -32.70 -2.18 -22.72
C GLY A 151 -31.23 -1.95 -22.38
N ASN A 152 -30.96 -1.17 -21.34
CA ASN A 152 -29.59 -1.04 -20.83
C ASN A 152 -29.14 -2.37 -20.23
N GLY A 153 -28.00 -2.88 -20.68
CA GLY A 153 -27.48 -4.15 -20.19
C GLY A 153 -28.00 -5.40 -20.92
N ILE A 154 -29.02 -5.29 -21.78
CA ILE A 154 -29.58 -6.43 -22.53
C ILE A 154 -29.71 -6.08 -24.00
N SER A 155 -29.15 -6.92 -24.88
CA SER A 155 -29.41 -6.92 -26.32
C SER A 155 -30.26 -8.13 -26.70
N VAL A 156 -31.17 -7.93 -27.67
CA VAL A 156 -32.00 -9.00 -28.22
C VAL A 156 -31.82 -8.98 -29.73
N GLY A 157 -31.40 -10.11 -30.31
CA GLY A 157 -31.07 -10.22 -31.73
C GLY A 157 -31.19 -11.65 -32.25
N GLU A 158 -30.60 -11.94 -33.41
CA GLU A 158 -30.72 -13.25 -34.08
C GLU A 158 -30.14 -14.41 -33.26
N LYS A 159 -29.19 -14.13 -32.37
CA LYS A 159 -28.58 -15.11 -31.45
C LYS A 159 -29.36 -15.28 -30.14
N GLY A 160 -30.46 -14.57 -29.95
CA GLY A 160 -31.27 -14.59 -28.74
C GLY A 160 -31.05 -13.36 -27.85
N VAL A 161 -31.11 -13.57 -26.53
CA VAL A 161 -30.97 -12.53 -25.51
C VAL A 161 -29.56 -12.57 -24.92
N GLU A 162 -28.85 -11.46 -25.00
CA GLU A 162 -27.45 -11.33 -24.59
C GLU A 162 -27.27 -10.18 -23.60
N VAL A 163 -26.23 -10.26 -22.77
CA VAL A 163 -25.82 -9.14 -21.92
C VAL A 163 -25.07 -8.12 -22.74
N LYS A 164 -25.51 -6.87 -22.69
CA LYS A 164 -24.85 -5.73 -23.33
C LYS A 164 -23.95 -5.00 -22.34
N ALA A 165 -22.65 -5.27 -22.38
CA ALA A 165 -21.69 -4.47 -21.62
C ALA A 165 -21.64 -3.02 -22.13
N LYS A 166 -21.39 -2.08 -21.22
CA LYS A 166 -21.12 -0.67 -21.55
C LYS A 166 -19.79 -0.58 -22.30
N ASP A 167 -19.73 0.24 -23.35
CA ASP A 167 -18.46 0.55 -24.02
C ASP A 167 -17.45 1.11 -23.01
N LYS A 168 -16.21 0.60 -23.06
CA LYS A 168 -15.13 0.89 -22.09
C LYS A 168 -15.51 0.62 -20.62
N GLY A 169 -16.50 -0.24 -20.37
CA GLY A 169 -16.85 -0.72 -19.04
C GLY A 169 -15.90 -1.80 -18.51
N SER A 170 -16.05 -2.16 -17.24
CA SER A 170 -15.29 -3.23 -16.60
C SER A 170 -15.85 -4.63 -16.87
N ILE A 171 -16.96 -4.77 -17.59
CA ILE A 171 -17.53 -6.07 -17.97
C ILE A 171 -17.19 -6.33 -19.44
N SER A 172 -16.68 -7.51 -19.73
CA SER A 172 -16.55 -8.07 -21.07
C SER A 172 -17.65 -9.08 -21.30
N VAL A 173 -18.21 -9.07 -22.50
CA VAL A 173 -19.10 -10.13 -22.97
C VAL A 173 -18.58 -10.56 -24.34
N ASP A 174 -18.26 -11.84 -24.48
CA ASP A 174 -17.77 -12.46 -25.71
C ASP A 174 -18.32 -13.90 -25.83
N SER A 175 -17.77 -14.70 -26.75
CA SER A 175 -18.21 -16.08 -26.98
C SER A 175 -18.00 -17.02 -25.80
N ASP A 176 -17.07 -16.68 -24.90
CA ASP A 176 -16.75 -17.51 -23.72
C ASP A 176 -17.63 -17.14 -22.53
N GLY A 177 -18.33 -16.00 -22.59
CA GLY A 177 -19.32 -15.58 -21.63
C GLY A 177 -19.07 -14.18 -21.08
N ILE A 178 -19.27 -14.01 -19.77
CA ILE A 178 -19.17 -12.71 -19.08
C ILE A 178 -17.93 -12.72 -18.19
N ALA A 179 -17.05 -11.73 -18.37
CA ALA A 179 -15.84 -11.58 -17.57
C ALA A 179 -15.69 -10.14 -17.05
N VAL A 180 -14.81 -9.95 -16.06
CA VAL A 180 -14.38 -8.61 -15.63
C VAL A 180 -13.11 -8.22 -16.37
N LYS A 181 -13.15 -7.12 -17.13
CA LYS A 181 -11.98 -6.48 -17.72
C LYS A 181 -11.16 -5.84 -16.62
N CYS A 182 -9.95 -6.33 -16.42
CA CYS A 182 -8.95 -5.68 -15.60
C CYS A 182 -8.09 -4.76 -16.47
N TRP A 183 -7.75 -3.58 -15.95
CA TRP A 183 -6.81 -2.70 -16.63
C TRP A 183 -5.40 -3.31 -16.55
N ASP A 184 -4.70 -3.43 -17.68
CA ASP A 184 -3.35 -4.05 -17.73
C ASP A 184 -2.32 -3.36 -16.82
N GLY A 185 -2.47 -2.04 -16.63
CA GLY A 185 -1.65 -1.24 -15.70
C GLY A 185 -2.22 -1.15 -14.29
N GLY A 186 -3.38 -1.75 -14.04
CA GLY A 186 -4.08 -1.72 -12.76
C GLY A 186 -3.52 -2.72 -11.74
N GLY A 187 -3.86 -2.47 -10.48
CA GLY A 187 -3.50 -3.36 -9.37
C GLY A 187 -4.41 -4.59 -9.24
N ILE A 188 -5.38 -4.80 -10.12
CA ILE A 188 -6.28 -5.98 -10.09
C ILE A 188 -6.01 -6.83 -11.33
N VAL A 189 -5.90 -8.14 -11.15
CA VAL A 189 -5.67 -9.12 -12.21
C VAL A 189 -6.60 -10.32 -12.03
N VAL A 190 -7.05 -10.90 -13.13
CA VAL A 190 -7.70 -12.22 -13.14
C VAL A 190 -6.61 -13.25 -13.42
N THR A 191 -6.38 -14.19 -12.52
CA THR A 191 -5.50 -15.33 -12.81
C THR A 191 -6.32 -16.48 -13.39
N ASP A 192 -5.62 -17.45 -13.96
CA ASP A 192 -6.05 -18.67 -14.66
C ASP A 192 -7.04 -19.58 -13.90
N ASN A 193 -8.21 -19.04 -13.55
CA ASN A 193 -9.46 -19.71 -13.15
C ASN A 193 -9.86 -19.67 -11.67
N THR A 194 -9.24 -18.84 -10.82
CA THR A 194 -9.63 -18.77 -9.39
C THR A 194 -10.25 -17.44 -8.94
N GLY A 195 -10.13 -16.35 -9.72
CA GLY A 195 -10.86 -15.10 -9.46
C GLY A 195 -10.06 -13.82 -9.70
N LEU A 196 -10.55 -12.72 -9.10
CA LEU A 196 -9.92 -11.40 -9.14
C LEU A 196 -8.99 -11.23 -7.95
N TYR A 197 -7.74 -10.85 -8.22
CA TYR A 197 -6.71 -10.68 -7.21
C TYR A 197 -6.00 -9.34 -7.31
N LEU A 198 -5.46 -8.89 -6.18
CA LEU A 198 -4.57 -7.74 -6.16
C LEU A 198 -3.19 -8.17 -6.69
N LYS A 199 -2.78 -7.59 -7.82
CA LYS A 199 -1.44 -7.70 -8.40
C LYS A 199 -0.45 -6.92 -7.54
N LEU A 200 0.53 -7.62 -7.01
CA LEU A 200 1.65 -7.01 -6.29
C LEU A 200 2.81 -6.72 -7.25
N GLU A 201 3.48 -5.58 -7.06
CA GLU A 201 4.64 -5.19 -7.86
C GLU A 201 5.75 -6.26 -7.84
N GLY A 202 6.20 -6.65 -9.03
CA GLY A 202 7.17 -7.74 -9.25
C GLY A 202 6.61 -9.15 -9.06
N GLY A 203 5.30 -9.32 -8.89
CA GLY A 203 4.64 -10.61 -9.12
C GLY A 203 4.52 -10.88 -10.62
N ASN A 204 4.82 -12.11 -11.07
CA ASN A 204 4.62 -12.50 -12.47
C ASN A 204 3.14 -12.87 -12.71
N SER A 205 2.72 -12.93 -13.98
CA SER A 205 1.36 -13.30 -14.40
C SER A 205 0.90 -14.67 -13.90
N SER A 206 1.83 -15.58 -13.61
CA SER A 206 1.55 -16.92 -13.05
C SER A 206 1.49 -16.98 -11.52
N ASN A 207 1.88 -15.91 -10.82
CA ASN A 207 1.94 -15.87 -9.35
C ASN A 207 1.80 -14.44 -8.81
N ALA A 208 0.80 -13.70 -9.30
CA ALA A 208 0.56 -12.28 -9.00
C ALA A 208 0.48 -11.93 -7.50
N TRP A 209 0.35 -12.94 -6.64
CA TRP A 209 0.32 -12.83 -5.19
C TRP A 209 1.66 -12.90 -4.46
N SER A 210 2.74 -13.25 -5.16
CA SER A 210 4.09 -13.34 -4.61
C SER A 210 5.01 -12.30 -5.27
N GLY A 211 4.73 -11.02 -5.03
CA GLY A 211 5.61 -9.92 -5.46
C GLY A 211 6.84 -9.74 -4.56
N VAL A 212 7.83 -8.98 -5.06
CA VAL A 212 8.92 -8.41 -4.26
C VAL A 212 8.47 -7.17 -3.46
N SER A 213 7.22 -6.78 -3.60
CA SER A 213 6.65 -5.61 -2.96
C SER A 213 6.65 -5.73 -1.43
N GLY A 214 6.57 -4.58 -0.75
CA GLY A 214 6.42 -4.49 0.72
C GLY A 214 5.07 -5.00 1.25
N LEU A 215 4.28 -5.68 0.41
CA LEU A 215 3.00 -6.30 0.76
C LEU A 215 3.07 -7.80 0.46
N SER A 216 2.27 -8.56 1.19
CA SER A 216 2.07 -9.99 0.97
C SER A 216 0.58 -10.29 1.05
N LEU A 217 0.17 -11.28 0.28
CA LEU A 217 -1.22 -11.70 0.20
C LEU A 217 -1.36 -13.14 0.67
N SER A 218 -2.46 -13.41 1.37
CA SER A 218 -2.76 -14.72 1.93
C SER A 218 -4.28 -14.90 2.00
N THR A 219 -4.72 -16.09 2.40
CA THR A 219 -6.14 -16.37 2.69
C THR A 219 -6.73 -15.46 3.79
N LYS A 220 -5.89 -14.76 4.56
CA LYS A 220 -6.30 -13.80 5.59
C LYS A 220 -6.40 -12.35 5.07
N GLY A 221 -6.10 -12.10 3.80
CA GLY A 221 -6.10 -10.78 3.17
C GLY A 221 -4.71 -10.23 2.87
N VAL A 222 -4.62 -8.90 2.73
CA VAL A 222 -3.39 -8.16 2.42
C VAL A 222 -2.70 -7.74 3.71
N LYS A 223 -1.39 -7.93 3.82
CA LYS A 223 -0.58 -7.41 4.93
C LYS A 223 0.75 -6.86 4.45
N VAL A 224 1.38 -6.02 5.27
CA VAL A 224 2.77 -5.61 5.04
C VAL A 224 3.71 -6.80 5.16
N LYS A 225 4.61 -6.93 4.19
CA LYS A 225 5.74 -7.85 4.21
C LYS A 225 6.89 -7.15 4.94
N ALA A 226 7.02 -7.43 6.23
CA ALA A 226 8.01 -6.80 7.09
C ALA A 226 9.44 -7.03 6.58
N GLY A 227 10.16 -5.94 6.30
CA GLY A 227 11.60 -5.95 6.06
C GLY A 227 12.42 -5.88 7.35
N ASN A 228 13.74 -5.69 7.22
CA ASN A 228 14.59 -5.48 8.40
C ASN A 228 14.23 -4.17 9.11
N GLY A 229 14.00 -4.24 10.42
CA GLY A 229 13.68 -3.08 11.24
C GLY A 229 12.19 -2.72 11.31
N ILE A 230 11.31 -3.49 10.66
CA ILE A 230 9.85 -3.32 10.74
C ILE A 230 9.24 -4.54 11.41
N LYS A 231 8.29 -4.31 12.32
CA LYS A 231 7.45 -5.33 12.94
C LYS A 231 6.01 -5.14 12.45
N VAL A 232 5.35 -6.24 12.11
CA VAL A 232 3.93 -6.28 11.73
C VAL A 232 3.24 -7.29 12.63
N ASP A 233 2.37 -6.81 13.52
CA ASP A 233 1.61 -7.62 14.47
C ASP A 233 0.15 -7.14 14.58
N ASP A 234 -0.58 -7.64 15.58
CA ASP A 234 -1.98 -7.30 15.84
C ASP A 234 -2.18 -5.84 16.27
N LYS A 235 -1.12 -5.13 16.65
CA LYS A 235 -1.15 -3.69 16.99
C LYS A 235 -0.83 -2.80 15.78
N GLY A 236 -0.47 -3.39 14.63
CA GLY A 236 -0.23 -2.69 13.38
C GLY A 236 1.20 -2.82 12.87
N VAL A 237 1.68 -1.75 12.22
CA VAL A 237 3.02 -1.67 11.63
C VAL A 237 3.86 -0.71 12.46
N SER A 238 4.97 -1.19 13.01
CA SER A 238 5.87 -0.38 13.84
C SER A 238 7.33 -0.62 13.46
N ILE A 239 8.22 0.21 13.98
CA ILE A 239 9.65 -0.12 13.98
C ILE A 239 9.89 -1.33 14.91
N ASP A 240 10.89 -2.13 14.59
CA ASP A 240 11.48 -3.11 15.49
C ASP A 240 12.65 -2.45 16.23
N PRO A 241 12.43 -1.93 17.46
CA PRO A 241 13.44 -1.17 18.16
C PRO A 241 14.68 -2.01 18.48
N ASN A 242 14.58 -3.33 18.59
CA ASN A 242 15.74 -4.18 18.90
C ASN A 242 16.67 -4.36 17.70
N LYS A 243 16.14 -4.24 16.47
CA LYS A 243 16.94 -4.25 15.24
C LYS A 243 17.45 -2.87 14.85
N VAL A 244 16.62 -1.84 14.98
CA VAL A 244 16.96 -0.46 14.55
C VAL A 244 17.81 0.26 15.60
N LEU A 245 17.58 -0.04 16.89
CA LEU A 245 18.30 0.52 18.03
C LEU A 245 18.92 -0.64 18.83
N PRO A 246 20.02 -1.24 18.36
CA PRO A 246 20.67 -2.34 19.07
C PRO A 246 21.07 -1.95 20.50
N ARG A 247 20.96 -2.89 21.43
CA ARG A 247 21.42 -2.74 22.82
C ARG A 247 22.90 -2.33 22.83
N GLY A 248 23.24 -1.38 23.69
CA GLY A 248 24.58 -0.80 23.77
C GLY A 248 24.80 0.43 22.90
N MET A 249 23.83 0.81 22.04
CA MET A 249 23.85 2.10 21.36
C MET A 249 23.81 3.24 22.37
N ILE A 250 24.76 4.18 22.28
CA ILE A 250 24.85 5.36 23.15
C ILE A 250 24.50 6.60 22.32
N VAL A 251 23.61 7.43 22.84
CA VAL A 251 23.20 8.70 22.21
C VAL A 251 23.37 9.85 23.18
N MET A 252 23.63 11.05 22.64
CA MET A 252 23.57 12.29 23.39
C MET A 252 22.11 12.72 23.53
N PHE A 253 21.68 13.04 24.74
CA PHE A 253 20.29 13.28 25.10
C PHE A 253 20.16 14.57 25.92
N SER A 254 19.27 15.46 25.49
CA SER A 254 19.00 16.76 26.13
C SER A 254 17.78 16.76 27.04
N GLY A 255 17.05 15.64 27.14
CA GLY A 255 15.86 15.54 27.96
C GLY A 255 16.17 15.42 29.46
N SER A 256 15.17 15.74 30.28
CA SER A 256 15.27 15.75 31.74
C SER A 256 14.96 14.40 32.42
N SER A 257 14.41 13.43 31.68
CA SER A 257 14.07 12.10 32.17
C SER A 257 14.45 11.03 31.15
N ILE A 258 14.95 9.89 31.64
CA ILE A 258 15.41 8.79 30.78
C ILE A 258 14.19 8.09 30.17
N PRO A 259 14.08 8.00 28.83
CA PRO A 259 12.96 7.31 28.19
C PRO A 259 12.95 5.82 28.52
N GLU A 260 11.77 5.21 28.45
CA GLU A 260 11.63 3.76 28.63
C GLU A 260 12.53 2.99 27.64
N GLY A 261 13.20 1.95 28.15
CA GLY A 261 14.13 1.14 27.37
C GLY A 261 15.53 1.72 27.20
N TRP A 262 15.86 2.83 27.89
CA TRP A 262 17.19 3.44 27.96
C TRP A 262 17.68 3.54 29.40
N ALA A 263 19.00 3.69 29.58
CA ALA A 263 19.63 3.96 30.87
C ALA A 263 20.65 5.10 30.76
N LEU A 264 20.87 5.85 31.83
CA LEU A 264 21.96 6.83 31.91
C LEU A 264 23.31 6.11 31.92
N CYS A 265 24.30 6.62 31.19
CA CYS A 265 25.66 6.13 31.21
C CYS A 265 26.40 6.55 32.50
N ASP A 266 26.00 6.02 33.65
CA ASP A 266 26.56 6.35 34.97
C ASP A 266 27.42 5.23 35.58
N GLY A 267 27.50 4.08 34.91
CA GLY A 267 28.23 2.89 35.38
C GLY A 267 27.34 1.80 35.97
N LYS A 268 26.02 2.03 36.06
CA LYS A 268 25.04 1.02 36.50
C LYS A 268 24.40 0.35 35.29
N ASN A 269 23.66 -0.74 35.50
CA ASN A 269 22.93 -1.47 34.45
C ASN A 269 23.81 -1.83 33.23
N ASP A 270 25.08 -2.20 33.49
CA ASP A 270 26.11 -2.50 32.49
C ASP A 270 26.44 -1.36 31.51
N THR A 271 26.03 -0.12 31.81
CA THR A 271 26.42 1.05 31.03
C THR A 271 27.86 1.45 31.36
N PRO A 272 28.62 2.07 30.44
CA PRO A 272 29.82 2.80 30.82
C PRO A 272 29.46 4.00 31.70
N ASN A 273 30.41 4.49 32.51
CA ASN A 273 30.27 5.76 33.21
C ASN A 273 30.89 6.89 32.38
N LEU A 274 30.05 7.62 31.65
CA LEU A 274 30.43 8.72 30.76
C LEU A 274 30.15 10.11 31.36
N ILE A 275 29.69 10.17 32.61
CA ILE A 275 29.47 11.44 33.31
C ILE A 275 30.82 12.14 33.48
N ASP A 276 30.87 13.40 33.04
CA ASP A 276 32.04 14.26 33.11
C ASP A 276 33.27 13.69 32.37
N ARG A 277 33.02 13.02 31.25
CA ARG A 277 34.07 12.48 30.38
C ARG A 277 33.90 12.95 28.94
N PHE A 278 35.02 13.15 28.27
CA PHE A 278 35.07 13.29 26.83
C PHE A 278 35.09 11.92 26.17
N ILE A 279 34.44 11.78 25.01
CA ILE A 279 34.36 10.52 24.27
C ILE A 279 35.52 10.43 23.29
N LEU A 280 36.38 9.42 23.47
CA LEU A 280 37.48 9.11 22.57
C LEU A 280 37.10 7.92 21.69
N GLY A 281 37.24 8.06 20.38
CA GLY A 281 37.07 6.95 19.44
C GLY A 281 38.18 5.91 19.60
N GLY A 282 37.82 4.63 19.59
CA GLY A 282 38.75 3.50 19.70
C GLY A 282 38.28 2.30 18.87
N ASP A 283 39.08 1.25 18.82
CA ASP A 283 38.72 -0.04 18.21
C ASP A 283 38.08 -1.00 19.22
N PHE A 284 37.69 -2.20 18.79
CA PHE A 284 37.06 -3.22 19.64
C PHE A 284 37.97 -3.77 20.75
N SER A 285 39.29 -3.56 20.68
CA SER A 285 40.20 -3.96 21.75
C SER A 285 40.28 -2.90 22.86
N GLY A 286 40.12 -1.63 22.49
CA GLY A 286 40.16 -0.48 23.41
C GLY A 286 38.81 -0.06 23.98
N VAL A 287 37.68 -0.66 23.55
CA VAL A 287 36.35 -0.30 24.08
C VAL A 287 36.28 -0.48 25.60
N LYS A 288 35.56 0.42 26.27
CA LYS A 288 35.46 0.52 27.74
C LYS A 288 36.75 0.98 28.45
N GLY A 289 37.84 1.23 27.71
CA GLY A 289 38.99 1.95 28.25
C GLY A 289 38.60 3.35 28.72
N GLN A 290 39.14 3.79 29.86
CA GLN A 290 38.88 5.11 30.42
C GLN A 290 40.08 5.62 31.21
N SER A 291 40.33 6.94 31.16
CA SER A 291 41.27 7.59 32.05
C SER A 291 40.72 7.67 33.48
N ASN A 292 41.62 7.77 34.46
CA ASN A 292 41.21 7.99 35.86
C ASN A 292 40.67 9.42 36.08
N THR A 293 41.21 10.40 35.36
CA THR A 293 40.83 11.81 35.49
C THR A 293 39.52 12.12 34.77
N LYS A 294 38.60 12.77 35.48
CA LYS A 294 37.34 13.32 34.94
C LYS A 294 37.41 14.85 34.90
N VAL A 295 36.56 15.49 34.12
CA VAL A 295 36.31 16.93 34.36
C VAL A 295 35.50 17.07 35.66
N SER A 296 35.70 18.16 36.39
CA SER A 296 35.01 18.40 37.66
C SER A 296 34.74 19.88 37.85
N GLY A 297 33.89 20.22 38.84
CA GLY A 297 33.44 21.58 39.11
C GLY A 297 31.95 21.79 38.81
N PRO A 298 31.45 23.03 39.02
CA PRO A 298 30.06 23.39 38.78
C PRO A 298 29.70 23.25 37.29
N LYS A 299 28.40 23.14 36.98
CA LYS A 299 27.92 22.89 35.60
C LYS A 299 28.48 23.85 34.54
N ASP A 300 28.69 25.12 34.91
CA ASP A 300 29.16 26.19 34.00
C ASP A 300 30.67 26.47 34.13
N GLY A 301 31.40 25.67 34.91
CA GLY A 301 32.83 25.88 35.19
C GLY A 301 33.63 24.59 35.30
N LYS A 302 33.26 23.55 34.53
CA LYS A 302 33.97 22.28 34.51
C LYS A 302 35.33 22.42 33.87
N SER A 303 36.31 21.75 34.47
CA SER A 303 37.70 21.69 34.00
C SER A 303 38.35 20.40 34.49
N PHE A 304 39.46 20.00 33.89
CA PHE A 304 40.35 19.03 34.51
C PHE A 304 41.71 19.69 34.77
N SER A 305 42.37 19.23 35.83
CA SER A 305 43.71 19.69 36.19
C SER A 305 44.68 18.53 36.13
N PHE A 306 45.92 18.83 35.74
CA PHE A 306 47.04 17.90 35.78
C PHE A 306 48.33 18.69 35.98
N ASP A 307 49.31 18.05 36.61
CA ASP A 307 50.65 18.61 36.70
C ASP A 307 51.47 18.15 35.49
N SER A 308 52.28 19.06 34.94
CA SER A 308 53.23 18.71 33.89
C SER A 308 54.29 17.74 34.41
N ASP A 309 54.97 17.06 33.51
CA ASP A 309 56.18 16.31 33.87
C ASP A 309 57.21 17.24 34.54
N GLU A 310 58.03 16.68 35.44
CA GLU A 310 59.10 17.43 36.11
C GLU A 310 60.18 17.86 35.10
N ALA A 311 60.57 19.12 35.16
CA ALA A 311 61.66 19.69 34.39
C ALA A 311 62.78 20.25 35.29
N THR A 312 64.01 20.22 34.79
CA THR A 312 65.17 20.89 35.40
C THR A 312 65.61 22.05 34.52
N LEU A 313 65.85 23.21 35.13
CA LEU A 313 66.38 24.38 34.43
C LEU A 313 67.90 24.42 34.56
N ASN A 314 68.58 24.74 33.46
CA ASN A 314 69.98 25.12 33.47
C ASN A 314 70.04 26.62 33.19
N ILE A 315 70.68 27.37 34.10
CA ILE A 315 70.87 28.81 33.95
C ILE A 315 72.33 29.03 33.55
N ASN A 316 72.52 29.48 32.31
CA ASN A 316 73.82 29.87 31.78
C ASN A 316 73.88 31.38 31.60
N GLY A 317 74.94 31.99 32.09
CA GLY A 317 75.22 33.40 31.95
C GLY A 317 76.71 33.66 31.92
N ARG A 318 77.11 34.88 31.56
CA ARG A 318 78.50 35.32 31.64
C ARG A 318 78.52 36.71 32.22
N THR A 319 79.42 36.98 33.15
CA THR A 319 79.59 38.34 33.64
C THR A 319 80.20 39.20 32.54
N ASN A 320 79.90 40.50 32.54
CA ASN A 320 80.64 41.44 31.69
C ASN A 320 82.13 41.47 32.09
N GLU A 321 82.98 41.86 31.15
CA GLU A 321 84.41 42.00 31.37
C GLU A 321 84.73 43.05 32.43
N ARG A 322 85.66 42.71 33.34
CA ARG A 322 86.11 43.60 34.41
C ARG A 322 87.62 43.48 34.64
N SER A 323 88.28 44.63 34.78
CA SER A 323 89.66 44.72 35.24
C SER A 323 89.72 44.70 36.78
N LEU A 324 90.75 44.04 37.33
CA LEU A 324 91.04 44.04 38.75
C LEU A 324 91.40 45.46 39.20
N SER A 325 90.69 45.96 40.20
CA SER A 325 91.06 47.22 40.84
C SER A 325 92.23 47.05 41.80
N ILE A 326 92.95 48.13 42.11
CA ILE A 326 94.02 48.13 43.13
C ILE A 326 93.54 47.53 44.46
N GLY A 327 92.28 47.77 44.85
CA GLY A 327 91.69 47.20 46.07
C GLY A 327 91.47 45.67 46.03
N GLN A 328 91.55 45.06 44.85
CA GLN A 328 91.44 43.61 44.65
C GLN A 328 92.82 42.94 44.52
N ILE A 329 93.92 43.68 44.67
CA ILE A 329 95.29 43.16 44.71
C ILE A 329 95.81 43.25 46.16
N PRO A 330 95.97 42.13 46.88
CA PRO A 330 96.45 42.15 48.27
C PRO A 330 97.84 42.80 48.43
N ASN A 331 98.12 43.31 49.62
CA ASN A 331 99.43 43.87 49.97
C ASN A 331 100.54 42.82 49.76
N HIS A 332 101.59 43.18 49.06
CA HIS A 332 102.73 42.31 48.76
C HIS A 332 104.05 43.09 48.84
N ASN A 333 105.15 42.40 49.16
CA ASN A 333 106.48 42.99 49.30
C ASN A 333 107.43 42.45 48.23
N HIS A 334 108.32 43.31 47.74
CA HIS A 334 109.43 42.90 46.89
C HIS A 334 110.71 42.79 47.73
N LEU A 335 111.45 41.69 47.59
CA LEU A 335 112.79 41.51 48.16
C LEU A 335 113.82 41.84 47.08
N SER A 336 114.57 42.92 47.23
CA SER A 336 115.72 43.27 46.37
C SER A 336 116.92 43.70 47.22
N GLY A 337 118.05 43.02 47.04
CA GLY A 337 119.35 43.36 47.65
C GLY A 337 120.42 42.31 47.30
N ILE A 338 121.65 42.75 47.00
CA ILE A 338 122.82 41.89 46.80
C ILE A 338 123.56 41.77 48.14
N ILE A 339 123.85 40.56 48.61
CA ILE A 339 124.70 40.30 49.79
C ILE A 339 126.15 40.23 49.29
N ILE A 340 127.05 41.07 49.83
CA ILE A 340 128.48 41.07 49.49
C ILE A 340 129.28 40.68 50.73
N ASP A 341 130.08 39.64 50.61
CA ASP A 341 131.03 39.23 51.65
C ASP A 341 132.35 40.01 51.52
N THR A 342 132.59 40.91 52.47
CA THR A 342 133.78 41.77 52.49
C THR A 342 135.07 41.02 52.84
N GLU A 343 134.97 39.83 53.43
CA GLU A 343 136.13 39.03 53.84
C GLU A 343 136.79 38.35 52.62
N ILE A 344 135.97 37.96 51.63
CA ILE A 344 136.44 37.32 50.39
C ILE A 344 136.90 38.36 49.35
N MET A 345 136.28 39.55 49.31
CA MET A 345 136.50 40.53 48.24
C MET A 345 137.63 41.54 48.48
N ALA A 346 138.23 41.64 49.68
CA ALA A 346 139.21 42.67 50.01
C ALA A 346 140.68 42.17 49.95
N GLN A 347 141.48 42.73 49.04
CA GLN A 347 142.83 42.23 48.72
C GLN A 347 143.95 42.63 49.70
N HIS A 348 143.84 43.76 50.40
CA HIS A 348 144.95 44.31 51.20
C HIS A 348 144.67 44.38 52.71
N SER A 349 143.41 44.41 53.13
CA SER A 349 142.91 44.28 54.51
C SER A 349 141.38 44.34 54.46
N TYR A 350 140.67 43.60 55.32
CA TYR A 350 139.21 43.72 55.44
C TYR A 350 138.82 44.42 56.75
N TYR A 351 137.63 45.02 56.75
CA TYR A 351 136.96 45.46 57.97
C TYR A 351 135.55 44.90 57.93
N LYS A 352 135.20 44.06 58.90
CA LYS A 352 133.87 43.45 58.98
C LYS A 352 132.85 44.54 59.29
N ILE A 353 131.85 44.65 58.44
CA ILE A 353 130.79 45.65 58.57
C ILE A 353 129.63 44.98 59.31
N ASP A 354 129.26 45.53 60.46
CA ASP A 354 128.12 45.06 61.24
C ASP A 354 126.77 45.49 60.60
N SER A 355 125.67 44.91 61.08
CA SER A 355 124.32 45.05 60.51
C SER A 355 123.80 46.49 60.44
N ASN A 356 124.46 47.45 61.08
CA ASN A 356 124.03 48.85 61.16
C ASN A 356 124.81 49.75 60.20
N LYS A 357 125.79 49.22 59.47
CA LYS A 357 126.58 49.97 58.50
C LYS A 357 126.34 49.42 57.09
N ARG A 358 125.96 50.31 56.17
CA ARG A 358 125.78 49.98 54.75
C ARG A 358 127.03 50.39 54.00
N ALA A 359 127.67 49.44 53.33
CA ALA A 359 128.73 49.74 52.38
C ALA A 359 128.31 49.31 50.98
N VAL A 360 128.71 50.11 50.00
CA VAL A 360 128.66 49.74 48.60
C VAL A 360 130.09 49.53 48.16
N ALA A 361 130.35 48.46 47.42
CA ALA A 361 131.66 48.27 46.79
C ALA A 361 131.93 49.45 45.86
N SER A 362 132.99 50.22 46.15
CA SER A 362 133.46 51.32 45.32
C SER A 362 134.77 50.87 44.66
N SER A 363 134.83 50.94 43.33
CA SER A 363 135.96 50.50 42.53
C SER A 363 137.01 51.60 42.31
N ASN A 364 137.26 52.46 43.30
CA ASN A 364 138.19 53.59 43.16
C ASN A 364 139.53 53.34 43.89
N ASN A 365 140.64 53.35 43.13
CA ASN A 365 141.99 53.00 43.58
C ASN A 365 142.72 54.19 44.23
N THR A 366 142.30 54.59 45.44
CA THR A 366 142.99 55.64 46.22
C THR A 366 143.25 55.15 47.64
N ASN A 367 144.41 55.52 48.23
CA ASN A 367 144.80 55.14 49.60
C ASN A 367 143.90 55.77 50.72
N ASN A 368 142.84 56.50 50.36
CA ASN A 368 141.84 57.05 51.29
C ASN A 368 140.54 56.24 51.23
N ARG A 369 140.03 55.80 52.39
CA ARG A 369 138.75 55.07 52.51
C ARG A 369 137.59 56.09 52.56
N TYR A 370 136.75 56.12 51.53
CA TYR A 370 135.51 56.90 51.55
C TYR A 370 134.32 56.00 51.91
N LEU A 371 133.64 56.30 53.02
CA LEU A 371 132.35 55.70 53.36
C LEU A 371 131.25 56.56 52.74
N TYR A 372 130.64 56.10 51.63
CA TYR A 372 129.47 56.77 51.05
C TYR A 372 128.19 56.09 51.53
N TYR A 373 127.27 56.89 52.08
CA TYR A 373 125.90 56.47 52.34
C TYR A 373 125.14 56.44 50.99
N SER A 374 124.93 55.26 50.44
CA SER A 374 124.03 55.08 49.30
C SER A 374 122.64 54.69 49.79
N THR A 375 121.65 55.52 49.51
CA THR A 375 120.24 55.14 49.48
C THR A 375 120.00 54.42 48.16
N GLY A 376 119.86 53.09 48.18
CA GLY A 376 119.76 52.24 47.00
C GLY A 376 118.74 52.73 45.96
N MET A 377 119.00 52.42 44.68
CA MET A 377 118.17 52.73 43.51
C MET A 377 116.66 52.63 43.80
N THR A 378 115.96 53.77 43.84
CA THR A 378 114.52 53.88 44.13
C THR A 378 113.62 54.07 42.91
N THR A 379 114.11 53.92 41.67
CA THR A 379 113.25 54.21 40.50
C THR A 379 113.26 53.09 39.46
N SER A 380 112.36 52.12 39.63
CA SER A 380 111.75 51.41 38.49
C SER A 380 110.80 52.39 37.78
N LYS A 381 110.94 52.57 36.45
CA LYS A 381 110.09 53.47 35.64
C LYS A 381 108.81 52.78 35.13
N GLY A 382 108.07 52.12 36.02
CA GLY A 382 106.70 51.68 35.76
C GLY A 382 105.69 52.69 36.31
N VAL A 383 104.58 52.94 35.61
CA VAL A 383 103.48 53.76 36.14
C VAL A 383 102.90 53.05 37.37
N VAL A 384 103.17 53.57 38.56
CA VAL A 384 102.58 53.13 39.83
C VAL A 384 101.23 53.83 40.01
N ASN A 385 100.18 53.08 40.40
CA ASN A 385 98.76 53.47 40.61
C ASN A 385 97.78 53.30 39.42
N GLY A 386 97.92 52.25 38.60
CA GLY A 386 96.91 51.83 37.63
C GLY A 386 96.21 50.53 38.01
N ASN A 387 94.95 50.34 37.61
CA ASN A 387 94.34 49.01 37.58
C ASN A 387 95.06 48.13 36.54
N SER A 388 94.91 46.80 36.64
CA SER A 388 95.48 45.90 35.63
C SER A 388 94.89 46.23 34.25
N PRO A 389 95.70 46.34 33.18
CA PRO A 389 95.19 46.58 31.83
C PRO A 389 94.38 45.39 31.28
N GLU A 390 94.48 44.22 31.91
CA GLU A 390 93.79 43.00 31.49
C GLU A 390 92.40 42.90 32.11
N THR A 391 91.39 42.64 31.28
CA THR A 391 90.03 42.31 31.71
C THR A 391 89.83 40.80 31.76
N HIS A 392 88.99 40.35 32.69
CA HIS A 392 88.47 38.98 32.67
C HIS A 392 86.97 38.96 32.96
N ASN A 393 86.35 37.84 32.67
CA ASN A 393 84.95 37.55 32.94
C ASN A 393 84.83 36.14 33.54
N HIS A 394 83.67 35.85 34.11
CA HIS A 394 83.34 34.54 34.65
C HIS A 394 82.10 33.99 33.96
N ASP A 395 82.13 32.69 33.65
CA ASP A 395 80.94 31.96 33.29
C ASP A 395 80.14 31.63 34.55
N ILE A 396 78.83 31.84 34.47
CA ILE A 396 77.84 31.39 35.44
C ILE A 396 77.19 30.16 34.81
N ASP A 397 77.38 29.01 35.44
CA ASP A 397 76.79 27.74 35.01
C ASP A 397 76.10 27.08 36.22
N VAL A 398 74.81 27.38 36.40
CA VAL A 398 74.01 26.76 37.45
C VAL A 398 73.20 25.63 36.81
N LYS A 399 73.68 24.41 37.03
CA LYS A 399 73.03 23.18 36.56
C LYS A 399 72.15 22.58 37.65
N ASN A 400 71.07 21.94 37.22
CA ASN A 400 70.19 21.14 38.09
C ASN A 400 69.59 21.97 39.25
N THR A 401 68.96 23.10 38.94
CA THR A 401 68.36 24.05 39.92
C THR A 401 67.17 23.51 40.72
N GLY A 402 67.03 22.19 40.82
CA GLY A 402 65.87 21.51 41.39
C GLY A 402 64.84 21.15 40.33
N LYS A 403 64.04 20.13 40.62
CA LYS A 403 62.93 19.72 39.79
C LYS A 403 61.73 20.61 40.07
N HIS A 404 61.04 21.05 39.03
CA HIS A 404 59.74 21.72 39.17
C HIS A 404 58.75 21.19 38.14
N SER A 405 57.46 21.31 38.45
CA SER A 405 56.35 21.03 37.55
C SER A 405 55.37 22.20 37.57
N HIS A 406 54.50 22.26 36.57
CA HIS A 406 53.44 23.26 36.47
C HIS A 406 52.10 22.62 36.74
N SER A 407 51.27 23.26 37.56
CA SER A 407 49.87 22.86 37.70
C SER A 407 49.03 23.53 36.62
N ASN A 408 48.45 22.72 35.74
CA ASN A 408 47.66 23.18 34.60
C ASN A 408 46.19 22.90 34.85
N LYS A 409 45.32 23.81 34.39
CA LYS A 409 43.86 23.66 34.40
C LYS A 409 43.33 23.91 32.99
N ILE A 410 42.78 22.87 32.37
CA ILE A 410 42.27 22.93 31.00
C ILE A 410 40.74 22.87 31.00
N THR A 411 40.13 23.72 30.18
CA THR A 411 38.71 23.66 29.80
C THR A 411 38.54 24.09 28.35
N VAL A 412 37.49 23.60 27.71
CA VAL A 412 37.06 23.98 26.35
C VAL A 412 35.63 24.52 26.42
N PRO A 413 35.17 25.36 25.49
CA PRO A 413 33.74 25.67 25.41
C PRO A 413 32.92 24.39 25.24
N TYR A 414 31.93 24.16 26.11
CA TYR A 414 31.14 22.93 26.11
C TYR A 414 29.65 23.20 26.35
N TYR A 415 28.82 22.25 25.91
CA TYR A 415 27.41 22.12 26.28
C TYR A 415 27.18 20.72 26.82
N ILE A 416 26.52 20.59 27.97
CA ILE A 416 26.36 19.29 28.64
C ILE A 416 25.09 18.60 28.12
N LEU A 417 25.27 17.45 27.49
CA LEU A 417 24.22 16.48 27.19
C LEU A 417 24.41 15.25 28.06
N ALA A 418 23.32 14.59 28.45
CA ALA A 418 23.40 13.27 29.06
C ALA A 418 23.77 12.23 28.00
N PHE A 419 24.63 11.28 28.32
CA PHE A 419 24.79 10.08 27.51
C PHE A 419 23.85 9.01 28.03
N ILE A 420 22.97 8.50 27.18
CA ILE A 420 22.06 7.40 27.51
C ILE A 420 22.32 6.21 26.58
N MET A 421 22.21 5.00 27.12
CA MET A 421 22.45 3.74 26.41
C MET A 421 21.15 2.96 26.26
N LYS A 422 20.92 2.39 25.08
CA LYS A 422 19.79 1.49 24.84
C LYS A 422 20.01 0.17 25.59
N LEU A 423 19.02 -0.20 26.42
CA LEU A 423 19.00 -1.44 27.20
C LEU A 423 18.57 -2.68 26.41
#